data_AF-C3YRY0-F1
#
_entry.id   AF-C3YRY0-F1
#
_cell.length_a   1.000
_cell.length_b   1.000
_cell.length_c   1.000
_cell.angle_alpha   90.00
_cell.angle_beta   90.00
_cell.angle_gamma   90.00
#
_symmetry.space_group_name_H-M   'P 1'
#
loop_
_entity.id
_entity.type
_entity.pdbx_description
1 polymer ?
#
loop_
_entity_poly.entity_id
_entity_poly.type
_entity_poly.pdbx_seq_one_letter_code
_entity_poly.pdbx_strand_id
1 'polypeptide(L)'
;GCPPNKYGLTCEQNCSCENGARCHGFNGACQCQPGWEGVVSTGNCPPGKRGELCEEDCNCLNGASCDRWAGCVCPPGWTGKLCETKCPDGTYGRSCKGECECQNGAFCDPTDGQCNCTEGWYGIHCTRPCLSGRYGWRCRQACDCKNNATCHHVDGSCTCTPPWTGRQCD
;
A
#
# COMPACT_ATOMS: atom_id res chain seq x y z
N GLY A 1 26.28 38.09 -18.84
CA GLY A 1 25.39 37.75 -17.72
C GLY A 1 26.15 37.93 -16.43
N CYS A 2 25.47 38.25 -15.33
CA CYS A 2 26.10 38.39 -14.02
C CYS A 2 26.60 37.04 -13.46
N PRO A 3 27.61 37.04 -12.57
CA PRO A 3 28.03 35.84 -11.86
C PRO A 3 26.92 35.29 -10.94
N PRO A 4 27.03 34.04 -10.47
CA PRO A 4 26.04 33.44 -9.57
C PRO A 4 25.74 34.33 -8.35
N ASN A 5 24.46 34.40 -7.96
CA ASN A 5 23.94 35.19 -6.84
C ASN A 5 24.15 36.71 -6.94
N LYS A 6 24.46 37.24 -8.13
CA LYS A 6 24.53 38.67 -8.43
C LYS A 6 23.52 39.08 -9.49
N TYR A 7 23.04 40.32 -9.43
CA TYR A 7 22.17 40.88 -10.45
C TYR A 7 22.36 42.39 -10.68
N GLY A 8 21.71 42.90 -11.73
CA GLY A 8 21.69 44.32 -12.08
C GLY A 8 22.57 44.65 -13.29
N LEU A 9 22.46 45.88 -13.80
CA LEU A 9 23.21 46.33 -14.98
C LEU A 9 24.73 46.26 -14.79
N THR A 10 25.19 46.45 -13.55
CA THR A 10 26.61 46.39 -13.14
C THR A 10 26.96 45.13 -12.33
N CYS A 11 26.01 44.23 -12.07
CA CYS A 11 26.19 43.03 -11.25
C CYS A 11 26.66 43.26 -9.80
N GLU A 12 26.39 44.44 -9.24
CA GLU A 12 26.80 44.80 -7.87
C GLU A 12 25.81 44.28 -6.81
N GLN A 13 24.54 44.09 -7.18
CA GLN A 13 23.48 43.69 -6.26
C GLN A 13 23.53 42.19 -5.93
N ASN A 14 23.25 41.83 -4.69
CA ASN A 14 23.21 40.43 -4.22
C ASN A 14 21.78 39.88 -4.28
N CYS A 15 21.63 38.67 -4.80
CA CYS A 15 20.36 37.96 -4.74
C CYS A 15 20.08 37.44 -3.34
N SER A 16 18.80 37.39 -2.96
CA SER A 16 18.31 36.89 -1.66
C SER A 16 17.53 35.57 -1.80
N CYS A 17 17.83 34.78 -2.83
CA CYS A 17 17.09 33.56 -3.14
C CYS A 17 17.52 32.41 -2.21
N GLU A 18 16.55 31.71 -1.64
CA GLU A 18 16.77 30.58 -0.71
C GLU A 18 16.45 29.23 -1.38
N ASN A 19 16.70 28.12 -0.66
CA ASN A 19 16.32 26.76 -1.07
C ASN A 19 16.81 26.35 -2.47
N GLY A 20 18.00 26.85 -2.86
CA GLY A 20 18.62 26.55 -4.15
C GLY A 20 17.93 27.20 -5.35
N ALA A 21 17.07 28.20 -5.13
CA ALA A 21 16.42 28.95 -6.19
C ALA A 21 17.44 29.70 -7.05
N ARG A 22 17.18 29.72 -8.36
CA ARG A 22 18.08 30.34 -9.33
C ARG A 22 17.80 31.83 -9.44
N CYS A 23 18.81 32.66 -9.19
CA CYS A 23 18.66 34.10 -9.33
C CYS A 23 18.73 34.56 -10.79
N HIS A 24 17.80 35.42 -11.19
CA HIS A 24 17.80 36.06 -12.49
C HIS A 24 18.77 37.26 -12.50
N GLY A 25 19.83 37.17 -13.31
CA GLY A 25 20.94 38.14 -13.28
C GLY A 25 20.62 39.56 -13.71
N PHE A 26 19.44 39.84 -14.28
CA PHE A 26 19.05 41.20 -14.65
C PHE A 26 18.34 41.96 -13.52
N ASN A 27 17.35 41.33 -12.88
CA ASN A 27 16.44 41.97 -11.93
C ASN A 27 16.43 41.34 -10.53
N GLY A 28 17.20 40.28 -10.31
CA GLY A 28 17.33 39.64 -9.00
C GLY A 28 16.17 38.72 -8.63
N ALA A 29 15.21 38.49 -9.53
CA ALA A 29 14.07 37.62 -9.26
C ALA A 29 14.52 36.17 -9.04
N CYS A 30 13.88 35.47 -8.11
CA CYS A 30 14.19 34.09 -7.78
C CYS A 30 13.29 33.13 -8.54
N GLN A 31 13.89 32.25 -9.34
CA GLN A 31 13.21 31.10 -9.91
C GLN A 31 13.25 29.95 -8.88
N CYS A 32 12.10 29.66 -8.28
CA CYS A 32 11.96 28.63 -7.25
C CYS A 32 12.28 27.23 -7.82
N GLN A 33 12.87 26.38 -6.99
CA GLN A 33 12.94 24.94 -7.27
C GLN A 33 11.56 24.29 -7.12
N PRO A 34 11.31 23.11 -7.75
CA PRO A 34 10.05 22.40 -7.58
C PRO A 34 9.70 22.18 -6.11
N GLY A 35 8.43 22.41 -5.78
CA GLY A 35 8.00 22.31 -4.40
C GLY A 35 8.59 23.44 -3.56
N TRP A 36 8.62 24.69 -4.06
CA TRP A 36 8.84 25.94 -3.32
C TRP A 36 8.14 27.09 -4.04
N GLU A 37 7.71 28.11 -3.29
CA GLU A 37 7.08 29.32 -3.82
C GLU A 37 7.53 30.60 -3.09
N GLY A 38 7.04 31.73 -3.57
CA GLY A 38 7.30 33.05 -3.01
C GLY A 38 8.51 33.76 -3.63
N VAL A 39 8.64 35.04 -3.32
CA VAL A 39 9.60 35.96 -3.97
C VAL A 39 11.06 35.57 -3.72
N VAL A 40 11.35 34.99 -2.56
CA VAL A 40 12.67 34.50 -2.14
C VAL A 40 12.73 32.98 -2.00
N SER A 41 11.70 32.27 -2.47
CA SER A 41 11.65 30.79 -2.49
C SER A 41 11.67 30.11 -1.12
N THR A 42 11.16 30.76 -0.08
CA THR A 42 11.00 30.19 1.28
C THR A 42 9.61 29.60 1.54
N GLY A 43 8.64 29.92 0.69
CA GLY A 43 7.25 29.54 0.86
C GLY A 43 7.01 28.09 0.45
N ASN A 44 6.14 27.43 1.21
CA ASN A 44 5.74 26.09 0.85
C ASN A 44 4.58 26.11 -0.15
N CYS A 45 4.68 25.43 -1.32
CA CYS A 45 3.55 25.07 -2.18
C CYS A 45 2.31 24.74 -1.34
N PRO A 46 1.16 25.29 -1.72
CA PRO A 46 -0.07 25.10 -0.97
C PRO A 46 -0.51 23.63 -0.98
N PRO A 47 -1.34 23.21 -0.01
CA PRO A 47 -1.87 21.86 0.02
C PRO A 47 -2.51 21.45 -1.31
N GLY A 48 -2.18 20.26 -1.80
CA GLY A 48 -2.70 19.74 -3.06
C GLY A 48 -1.96 20.22 -4.31
N LYS A 49 -0.87 20.99 -4.17
CA LYS A 49 -0.06 21.45 -5.30
C LYS A 49 1.41 21.01 -5.22
N ARG A 50 2.05 20.89 -6.39
CA ARG A 50 3.46 20.52 -6.53
C ARG A 50 4.09 21.12 -7.79
N GLY A 51 5.35 20.77 -8.03
CA GLY A 51 6.06 21.13 -9.27
C GLY A 51 6.70 22.51 -9.20
N GLU A 52 7.20 22.99 -10.34
CA GLU A 52 7.73 24.36 -10.45
C GLU A 52 6.60 25.36 -10.26
N LEU A 53 6.86 26.40 -9.46
CA LEU A 53 5.89 27.45 -9.11
C LEU A 53 4.55 26.93 -8.53
N CYS A 54 4.49 25.66 -8.12
CA CYS A 54 3.31 25.02 -7.58
C CYS A 54 2.11 25.02 -8.55
N GLU A 55 2.35 24.92 -9.86
CA GLU A 55 1.28 24.97 -10.87
C GLU A 55 0.60 23.61 -11.10
N GLU A 56 1.21 22.51 -10.67
CA GLU A 56 0.64 21.17 -10.84
C GLU A 56 -0.30 20.80 -9.69
N ASP A 57 -1.55 20.43 -10.02
CA ASP A 57 -2.52 19.93 -9.06
C ASP A 57 -2.34 18.42 -8.80
N CYS A 58 -2.37 18.03 -7.53
CA CYS A 58 -2.39 16.66 -7.08
C CYS A 58 -3.82 16.11 -7.05
N ASN A 59 -4.26 15.46 -8.13
CA ASN A 59 -5.55 14.78 -8.20
C ASN A 59 -5.49 13.36 -7.61
N CYS A 60 -4.99 13.24 -6.38
CA CYS A 60 -4.78 11.95 -5.72
C CYS A 60 -6.12 11.30 -5.33
N LEU A 61 -6.19 9.97 -5.47
CA LEU A 61 -7.37 9.16 -5.22
C LEU A 61 -7.20 8.28 -3.98
N ASN A 62 -8.30 7.65 -3.54
CA ASN A 62 -8.33 6.62 -2.50
C ASN A 62 -7.70 7.03 -1.16
N GLY A 63 -7.82 8.31 -0.78
CA GLY A 63 -7.30 8.84 0.48
C GLY A 63 -5.80 9.11 0.48
N ALA A 64 -5.16 9.15 -0.69
CA ALA A 64 -3.77 9.52 -0.83
C ALA A 64 -3.51 11.00 -0.52
N SER A 65 -2.34 11.29 0.07
CA SER A 65 -1.88 12.65 0.35
C SER A 65 -1.04 13.20 -0.80
N CYS A 66 -1.05 14.52 -0.99
CA CYS A 66 -0.16 15.19 -1.93
C CYS A 66 1.12 15.64 -1.23
N ASP A 67 2.25 15.03 -1.60
CA ASP A 67 3.58 15.56 -1.30
C ASP A 67 4.01 16.54 -2.40
N ARG A 68 4.54 17.69 -1.97
CA ARG A 68 4.96 18.80 -2.84
C ARG A 68 6.12 18.46 -3.79
N TRP A 69 6.83 17.36 -3.56
CA TRP A 69 7.93 16.90 -4.41
C TRP A 69 7.57 15.59 -5.12
N ALA A 70 7.17 14.56 -4.36
CA ALA A 70 6.88 13.24 -4.89
C ALA A 70 5.50 13.15 -5.58
N GLY A 71 4.58 14.06 -5.28
CA GLY A 71 3.18 13.99 -5.71
C GLY A 71 2.37 13.06 -4.81
N CYS A 72 1.48 12.27 -5.41
CA CYS A 72 0.59 11.41 -4.65
C CYS A 72 1.38 10.34 -3.88
N VAL A 73 1.22 10.36 -2.55
CA VAL A 73 1.73 9.34 -1.65
C VAL A 73 0.58 8.40 -1.31
N CYS A 74 0.64 7.20 -1.88
CA CYS A 74 -0.45 6.24 -1.76
C CYS A 74 -0.53 5.62 -0.36
N PRO A 75 -1.75 5.44 0.17
CA PRO A 75 -1.93 4.62 1.36
C PRO A 75 -1.59 3.15 1.04
N PRO A 76 -1.32 2.32 2.06
CA PRO A 76 -1.15 0.88 1.86
C PRO A 76 -2.32 0.27 1.10
N GLY A 77 -2.05 -0.68 0.20
CA GLY A 77 -3.07 -1.31 -0.64
C GLY A 77 -3.36 -0.59 -1.96
N TRP A 78 -2.73 0.56 -2.21
CA TRP A 78 -2.87 1.32 -3.46
C TRP A 78 -1.53 1.71 -4.07
N THR A 79 -1.52 1.83 -5.38
CA THR A 79 -0.37 2.21 -6.22
C THR A 79 -0.85 2.96 -7.48
N GLY A 80 0.09 3.38 -8.32
CA GLY A 80 -0.15 4.23 -9.47
C GLY A 80 0.20 5.70 -9.20
N LYS A 81 0.21 6.52 -10.24
CA LYS A 81 0.65 7.94 -10.14
C LYS A 81 -0.33 8.77 -9.31
N LEU A 82 -1.60 8.41 -9.32
CA LEU A 82 -2.68 9.06 -8.59
C LEU A 82 -3.25 8.14 -7.49
N CYS A 83 -2.61 7.01 -7.21
CA CYS A 83 -3.09 5.99 -6.28
C CYS A 83 -4.43 5.36 -6.70
N GLU A 84 -4.65 5.27 -8.01
CA GLU A 84 -5.85 4.79 -8.67
C GLU A 84 -5.96 3.27 -8.72
N THR A 85 -4.84 2.57 -8.56
CA THR A 85 -4.74 1.12 -8.76
C THR A 85 -4.60 0.41 -7.43
N LYS A 86 -5.50 -0.52 -7.12
CA LYS A 86 -5.36 -1.40 -5.96
C LYS A 86 -4.15 -2.32 -6.14
N CYS A 87 -3.47 -2.71 -5.06
CA CYS A 87 -2.35 -3.64 -5.19
C CYS A 87 -2.75 -4.92 -5.95
N PRO A 88 -1.89 -5.39 -6.87
CA PRO A 88 -2.16 -6.64 -7.58
C PRO A 88 -2.20 -7.82 -6.61
N ASP A 89 -2.96 -8.84 -6.99
CA ASP A 89 -3.09 -10.06 -6.21
C ASP A 89 -1.72 -10.65 -5.86
N GLY A 90 -1.54 -11.03 -4.59
CA GLY A 90 -0.27 -11.53 -4.07
C GLY A 90 0.68 -10.46 -3.54
N THR A 91 0.31 -9.17 -3.59
CA THR A 91 1.10 -8.08 -3.00
C THR A 91 0.32 -7.21 -2.04
N TYR A 92 1.02 -6.56 -1.11
CA TYR A 92 0.40 -5.69 -0.11
C TYR A 92 1.31 -4.53 0.34
N GLY A 93 0.74 -3.63 1.15
CA GLY A 93 1.48 -2.58 1.83
C GLY A 93 1.66 -1.32 0.98
N ARG A 94 2.57 -0.43 1.41
CA ARG A 94 2.90 0.78 0.65
C ARG A 94 3.61 0.41 -0.64
N SER A 95 3.16 1.01 -1.74
CA SER A 95 3.69 0.74 -3.08
C SER A 95 3.63 -0.73 -3.49
N CYS A 96 2.82 -1.56 -2.81
CA CYS A 96 2.64 -2.98 -3.09
C CYS A 96 3.96 -3.79 -3.11
N LYS A 97 4.90 -3.43 -2.22
CA LYS A 97 6.22 -4.08 -2.13
C LYS A 97 6.25 -5.30 -1.19
N GLY A 98 5.23 -5.48 -0.36
CA GLY A 98 5.10 -6.68 0.45
C GLY A 98 4.56 -7.84 -0.39
N GLU A 99 5.08 -9.05 -0.19
CA GLU A 99 4.63 -10.27 -0.87
C GLU A 99 3.76 -11.10 0.08
N CYS A 100 2.60 -11.53 -0.40
CA CYS A 100 1.67 -12.33 0.38
C CYS A 100 2.16 -13.77 0.53
N GLU A 101 2.17 -14.26 1.76
CA GLU A 101 2.57 -15.64 2.07
C GLU A 101 1.38 -16.60 2.26
N CYS A 102 0.16 -16.11 2.00
CA CYS A 102 -1.08 -16.85 2.17
C CYS A 102 -1.12 -18.12 1.30
N GLN A 103 -1.45 -19.26 1.90
CA GLN A 103 -1.54 -20.56 1.21
C GLN A 103 -2.98 -21.05 1.08
N ASN A 104 -3.17 -22.14 0.34
CA ASN A 104 -4.46 -22.85 0.21
C ASN A 104 -5.61 -21.98 -0.33
N GLY A 105 -5.30 -21.07 -1.26
CA GLY A 105 -6.29 -20.18 -1.89
C GLY A 105 -6.83 -19.10 -0.95
N ALA A 106 -6.17 -18.86 0.19
CA ALA A 106 -6.55 -17.80 1.11
C ALA A 106 -6.43 -16.41 0.48
N PHE A 107 -7.36 -15.52 0.82
CA PHE A 107 -7.32 -14.14 0.37
C PHE A 107 -6.28 -13.36 1.18
N CYS A 108 -5.44 -12.58 0.50
CA CYS A 108 -4.47 -11.69 1.14
C CYS A 108 -5.02 -10.26 1.17
N ASP A 109 -5.03 -9.63 2.34
CA ASP A 109 -5.38 -8.23 2.44
C ASP A 109 -4.28 -7.34 1.82
N PRO A 110 -4.57 -6.51 0.82
CA PRO A 110 -3.58 -5.68 0.14
C PRO A 110 -3.05 -4.55 1.03
N THR A 111 -3.68 -4.25 2.15
CA THR A 111 -3.28 -3.18 3.07
C THR A 111 -2.10 -3.63 3.93
N ASP A 112 -2.20 -4.81 4.54
CA ASP A 112 -1.30 -5.26 5.59
C ASP A 112 -0.79 -6.71 5.43
N GLY A 113 -1.25 -7.43 4.40
CA GLY A 113 -0.81 -8.78 4.08
C GLY A 113 -1.49 -9.88 4.90
N GLN A 114 -2.50 -9.56 5.71
CA GLN A 114 -3.19 -10.56 6.51
C GLN A 114 -3.95 -11.56 5.64
N CYS A 115 -3.88 -12.84 6.01
CA CYS A 115 -4.55 -13.91 5.28
C CYS A 115 -5.94 -14.20 5.86
N ASN A 116 -6.95 -14.17 5.00
CA ASN A 116 -8.27 -14.68 5.30
C ASN A 116 -8.40 -16.11 4.75
N CYS A 117 -8.31 -17.10 5.66
CA CYS A 117 -8.22 -18.50 5.29
C CYS A 117 -9.51 -19.04 4.68
N THR A 118 -9.35 -19.93 3.71
CA THR A 118 -10.43 -20.76 3.17
C THR A 118 -10.92 -21.77 4.20
N GLU A 119 -12.07 -22.39 3.92
CA GLU A 119 -12.65 -23.41 4.81
C GLU A 119 -11.68 -24.57 5.05
N GLY A 120 -11.65 -25.04 6.29
CA GLY A 120 -10.76 -26.12 6.67
C GLY A 120 -9.32 -25.72 6.95
N TRP A 121 -8.94 -24.44 6.81
CA TRP A 121 -7.58 -23.96 7.07
C TRP A 121 -7.55 -22.85 8.13
N TYR A 122 -6.44 -22.77 8.87
CA TYR A 122 -6.20 -21.72 9.87
C TYR A 122 -4.70 -21.42 10.02
N GLY A 123 -4.41 -20.43 10.87
CA GLY A 123 -3.06 -19.91 11.11
C GLY A 123 -2.78 -18.65 10.30
N ILE A 124 -1.67 -17.97 10.60
CA ILE A 124 -1.33 -16.66 10.01
C ILE A 124 -1.23 -16.73 8.47
N HIS A 125 -0.69 -17.82 7.93
CA HIS A 125 -0.54 -18.05 6.49
C HIS A 125 -1.50 -19.09 5.92
N CYS A 126 -2.52 -19.51 6.71
CA CYS A 126 -3.50 -20.51 6.29
C CYS A 126 -2.92 -21.88 5.88
N THR A 127 -1.78 -22.25 6.47
CA THR A 127 -1.07 -23.51 6.18
C THR A 127 -1.52 -24.69 7.03
N ARG A 128 -2.30 -24.46 8.10
CA ARG A 128 -2.67 -25.52 9.06
C ARG A 128 -4.10 -25.99 8.78
N PRO A 129 -4.33 -27.28 8.52
CA PRO A 129 -5.69 -27.80 8.37
C PRO A 129 -6.37 -27.83 9.74
N CYS A 130 -7.70 -27.68 9.80
CA CYS A 130 -8.46 -27.74 11.05
C CYS A 130 -8.08 -28.96 11.89
N LEU A 131 -8.05 -28.76 13.21
CA LEU A 131 -7.76 -29.84 14.16
C LEU A 131 -8.81 -30.95 14.04
N SER A 132 -8.39 -32.18 14.33
CA SER A 132 -9.27 -33.34 14.31
C SER A 132 -10.56 -33.08 15.11
N GLY A 133 -11.70 -33.43 14.51
CA GLY A 133 -13.02 -33.18 15.08
C GLY A 133 -13.58 -31.78 14.81
N ARG A 134 -12.92 -30.96 13.99
CA ARG A 134 -13.42 -29.68 13.49
C ARG A 134 -13.28 -29.56 11.98
N TYR A 135 -14.18 -28.80 11.35
CA TYR A 135 -14.12 -28.51 9.93
C TYR A 135 -14.69 -27.13 9.61
N GLY A 136 -14.68 -26.75 8.31
CA GLY A 136 -15.37 -25.58 7.76
C GLY A 136 -14.72 -24.22 8.07
N TRP A 137 -15.46 -23.14 7.82
CA TRP A 137 -14.97 -21.77 8.01
C TRP A 137 -14.47 -21.51 9.44
N ARG A 138 -13.21 -21.10 9.57
CA ARG A 138 -12.53 -20.86 10.85
C ARG A 138 -12.56 -22.07 11.81
N CYS A 139 -12.71 -23.29 11.28
CA CYS A 139 -12.76 -24.52 12.07
C CYS A 139 -13.84 -24.53 13.16
N ARG A 140 -15.00 -23.88 12.90
CA ARG A 140 -16.05 -23.70 13.91
C ARG A 140 -17.03 -24.86 13.96
N GLN A 141 -17.16 -25.62 12.88
CA GLN A 141 -18.07 -26.76 12.82
C GLN A 141 -17.43 -27.98 13.50
N ALA A 142 -18.23 -28.74 14.26
CA ALA A 142 -17.79 -29.96 14.91
C ALA A 142 -18.17 -31.18 14.05
N CYS A 143 -17.25 -32.13 13.92
CA CYS A 143 -17.52 -33.37 13.19
C CYS A 143 -18.44 -34.30 14.00
N ASP A 144 -19.29 -35.05 13.31
CA ASP A 144 -20.20 -36.03 13.92
C ASP A 144 -19.82 -37.49 13.60
N CYS A 145 -18.59 -37.71 13.13
CA CYS A 145 -18.07 -39.04 12.84
C CYS A 145 -17.97 -39.90 14.11
N LYS A 146 -18.43 -41.14 14.04
CA LYS A 146 -18.41 -42.14 15.11
C LYS A 146 -17.27 -43.14 14.91
N ASN A 147 -17.11 -44.04 15.90
CA ASN A 147 -16.21 -45.19 15.81
C ASN A 147 -14.76 -44.87 15.38
N ASN A 148 -14.23 -43.76 15.87
CA ASN A 148 -12.86 -43.29 15.59
C ASN A 148 -12.57 -43.03 14.09
N ALA A 149 -13.61 -42.73 13.31
CA ALA A 149 -13.49 -42.34 11.91
C ALA A 149 -12.80 -40.98 11.75
N THR A 150 -12.05 -40.84 10.66
CA THR A 150 -11.34 -39.59 10.32
C THR A 150 -12.31 -38.60 9.68
N CYS A 151 -12.38 -37.39 10.23
CA CYS A 151 -13.18 -36.30 9.68
C CYS A 151 -12.34 -35.44 8.73
N HIS A 152 -12.88 -35.15 7.55
CA HIS A 152 -12.27 -34.25 6.59
C HIS A 152 -12.39 -32.79 7.03
N HIS A 153 -11.26 -32.10 7.07
CA HIS A 153 -11.16 -30.77 7.70
C HIS A 153 -11.89 -29.66 6.94
N VAL A 154 -12.20 -29.83 5.65
CA VAL A 154 -12.91 -28.81 4.86
C VAL A 154 -14.42 -28.93 5.03
N ASP A 155 -14.98 -30.11 4.75
CA ASP A 155 -16.42 -30.32 4.58
C ASP A 155 -17.07 -31.19 5.68
N GLY A 156 -16.27 -31.77 6.57
CA GLY A 156 -16.75 -32.60 7.68
C GLY A 156 -17.10 -34.03 7.30
N SER A 157 -16.80 -34.47 6.07
CA SER A 157 -17.08 -35.84 5.63
C SER A 157 -16.27 -36.89 6.41
N CYS A 158 -16.87 -38.05 6.66
CA CYS A 158 -16.26 -39.11 7.48
C CYS A 158 -15.66 -40.21 6.62
N THR A 159 -14.41 -40.56 6.89
CA THR A 159 -13.75 -41.74 6.34
C THR A 159 -13.79 -42.85 7.39
N CYS A 160 -14.62 -43.87 7.15
CA CYS A 160 -14.87 -44.95 8.09
C CYS A 160 -13.72 -45.95 8.13
N THR A 161 -13.35 -46.39 9.34
CA THR A 161 -12.51 -47.56 9.53
C THR A 161 -13.37 -48.82 9.45
N PRO A 162 -13.02 -49.85 8.66
CA PRO A 162 -13.79 -51.10 8.62
C PRO A 162 -13.99 -51.72 10.02
N PRO A 163 -15.14 -52.34 10.32
CA PRO A 163 -16.26 -52.67 9.41
C PRO A 163 -17.33 -51.58 9.27
N TRP A 164 -17.11 -50.39 9.84
CA TRP A 164 -18.10 -49.31 9.89
C TRP A 164 -18.36 -48.69 8.51
N THR A 165 -19.61 -48.32 8.24
CA THR A 165 -20.03 -47.72 6.96
C THR A 165 -21.06 -46.61 7.20
N GLY A 166 -21.56 -45.98 6.13
CA GLY A 166 -22.54 -44.88 6.25
C GLY A 166 -21.90 -43.51 6.39
N ARG A 167 -22.72 -42.45 6.49
CA ARG A 167 -22.24 -41.05 6.52
C ARG A 167 -21.54 -40.69 7.84
N GLN A 168 -21.91 -41.33 8.94
CA GLN A 168 -21.35 -41.07 10.27
C GLN A 168 -20.45 -42.21 10.77
N CYS A 169 -20.32 -43.30 10.02
CA CYS A 169 -19.54 -44.48 10.40
C CYS A 169 -20.06 -45.15 11.69
N ASP A 170 -21.38 -45.28 11.80
CA ASP A 170 -22.12 -45.87 12.92
C ASP A 170 -22.47 -47.36 12.71
#